data_AF-Q1J3G6-F1
#
_entry.id   AF-Q1J3G6-F1
#
_cell.length_a   1.000
_cell.length_b   1.000
_cell.length_c   1.000
_cell.angle_alpha   90.00
_cell.angle_beta   90.00
_cell.angle_gamma   90.00
#
_symmetry.space_group_name_H-M   'P 1'
#
loop_
_entity.id
_entity.type
_entity.pdbx_description
1 polymer ?
#
loop_
_entity_poly.entity_id
_entity_poly.type
_entity_poly.pdbx_seq_one_letter_code
_entity_poly.pdbx_strand_id
1 'polypeptide(L)'
;MQPLPSSAWDDHAAIVITFDEAEGKDERGGGGRIPTIVLTKTGPHGLQSDRNFNHYSLLRTLTDAWNLKPLGESRNASPMNELFFK
;
A
#
# COMPACT_ATOMS: atom_id res chain seq x y z
N MET A 1 -18.84 -2.32 -3.29
CA MET A 1 -17.99 -2.94 -4.34
C MET A 1 -17.64 -4.34 -3.89
N GLN A 2 -18.20 -5.38 -4.53
CA GLN A 2 -17.62 -6.71 -4.44
C GLN A 2 -16.58 -6.80 -5.56
N PRO A 3 -15.31 -7.13 -5.28
CA PRO A 3 -14.37 -7.48 -6.34
C PRO A 3 -14.94 -8.64 -7.15
N LEU A 4 -14.63 -8.65 -8.45
CA LEU A 4 -15.10 -9.64 -9.43
C LEU A 4 -15.05 -11.05 -8.83
N PRO A 5 -16.09 -11.90 -9.00
CA PRO A 5 -16.17 -13.23 -8.39
C PRO A 5 -15.05 -14.12 -8.94
N SER A 6 -13.88 -14.04 -8.31
CA SER A 6 -12.65 -14.73 -8.67
C SER A 6 -12.18 -15.51 -7.46
N SER A 7 -11.77 -16.76 -7.67
CA SER A 7 -11.12 -17.56 -6.64
C SER A 7 -9.80 -16.94 -6.16
N ALA A 8 -9.20 -16.01 -6.92
CA ALA A 8 -8.03 -15.26 -6.50
C ALA A 8 -8.33 -14.20 -5.42
N TRP A 9 -9.60 -13.85 -5.20
CA TRP A 9 -10.00 -12.98 -4.09
C TRP A 9 -10.28 -13.81 -2.83
N ASP A 10 -9.22 -14.35 -2.24
CA ASP A 10 -9.27 -15.11 -1.00
C ASP A 10 -8.83 -14.28 0.22
N ASP A 11 -8.59 -14.94 1.35
CA ASP A 11 -8.24 -14.30 2.62
C ASP A 11 -6.80 -13.75 2.66
N HIS A 12 -5.98 -14.01 1.63
CA HIS A 12 -4.60 -13.53 1.45
C HIS A 12 -4.47 -12.58 0.24
N ALA A 13 -5.59 -12.16 -0.34
CA ALA A 13 -5.62 -11.22 -1.45
C ALA A 13 -5.71 -9.78 -0.94
N ALA A 14 -5.04 -8.87 -1.66
CA ALA A 14 -5.16 -7.44 -1.46
C ALA A 14 -5.29 -6.71 -2.81
N ILE A 15 -6.16 -5.71 -2.86
CA ILE A 15 -6.21 -4.73 -3.95
C ILE A 15 -5.63 -3.43 -3.42
N VAL A 16 -4.60 -2.93 -4.09
CA VAL A 16 -3.98 -1.63 -3.76
C VAL A 16 -4.33 -0.64 -4.86
N ILE A 17 -4.94 0.48 -4.47
CA ILE A 17 -5.21 1.63 -5.34
C ILE A 17 -4.28 2.75 -4.87
N THR A 18 -3.45 3.25 -5.77
CA THR A 18 -2.49 4.33 -5.49
C THR A 18 -2.27 5.16 -6.76
N PHE A 19 -1.65 6.32 -6.61
CA PHE A 19 -1.39 7.27 -7.71
C PHE A 19 0.08 7.63 -7.73
N ASP A 20 0.65 7.80 -8.92
CA ASP A 20 2.05 8.18 -9.10
C ASP A 20 2.35 9.55 -8.51
N GLU A 21 1.47 10.53 -8.73
CA GLU A 21 1.61 11.91 -8.23
C GLU A 21 0.27 12.56 -7.87
N ALA A 22 0.34 13.63 -7.06
CA ALA A 22 -0.80 14.46 -6.71
C ALA A 22 -1.14 15.44 -7.84
N GLU A 23 -2.40 15.85 -7.93
CA GLU A 23 -2.82 16.87 -8.88
C GLU A 23 -2.49 18.29 -8.38
N GLY A 24 -2.19 19.19 -9.33
CA GLY A 24 -2.09 20.62 -9.07
C GLY A 24 -0.71 21.05 -8.59
N LYS A 25 -0.65 21.87 -7.53
CA LYS A 25 0.59 22.49 -7.02
C LYS A 25 1.17 21.77 -5.80
N ASP A 26 0.62 20.61 -5.43
CA ASP A 26 1.16 19.85 -4.31
C ASP A 26 2.39 19.05 -4.76
N GLU A 27 3.57 19.58 -4.45
CA GLU A 27 4.85 18.96 -4.81
C GLU A 27 5.59 18.37 -3.60
N ARG A 28 4.90 18.26 -2.44
CA ARG A 28 5.52 17.75 -1.20
C ARG A 28 6.20 16.41 -1.45
N GLY A 29 7.45 16.27 -1.04
CA GLY A 29 8.20 15.02 -1.22
C GLY A 29 8.48 14.64 -2.70
N GLY A 30 8.37 15.58 -3.64
CA GLY A 30 8.68 15.37 -5.06
C GLY A 30 7.54 14.81 -5.92
N GLY A 31 6.32 14.73 -5.37
CA GLY A 31 5.13 14.26 -6.08
C GLY A 31 3.81 14.51 -5.35
N GLY A 32 3.83 15.21 -4.22
CA GLY A 32 2.64 15.58 -3.45
C GLY A 32 2.06 14.45 -2.61
N ARG A 33 0.96 14.76 -1.91
CA ARG A 33 0.22 13.79 -1.10
C ARG A 33 -0.83 13.11 -1.96
N ILE A 34 -0.62 11.83 -2.21
CA ILE A 34 -1.56 10.96 -2.94
C ILE A 34 -2.44 10.14 -1.99
N PRO A 35 -3.67 9.78 -2.40
CA PRO A 35 -4.46 8.78 -1.71
C PRO A 35 -3.92 7.38 -2.01
N THR A 36 -3.80 6.54 -0.99
CA THR A 36 -3.53 5.10 -1.14
C THR A 36 -4.59 4.33 -0.35
N ILE A 37 -5.23 3.37 -1.00
CA ILE A 37 -6.27 2.53 -0.42
C ILE A 37 -5.83 1.07 -0.55
N VAL A 38 -5.87 0.34 0.56
CA VAL A 38 -5.67 -1.12 0.58
C VAL A 38 -7.00 -1.77 0.94
N LEU A 39 -7.49 -2.62 0.04
CA LEU A 39 -8.67 -3.44 0.27
C LEU A 39 -8.20 -4.87 0.53
N THR A 40 -8.66 -5.45 1.63
CA THR A 40 -8.44 -6.87 1.97
C THR A 40 -9.75 -7.46 2.47
N LYS A 41 -9.85 -8.79 2.46
CA LYS A 41 -11.02 -9.47 3.02
C LYS A 41 -10.95 -9.61 4.55
N THR A 42 -9.75 -9.86 5.08
CA THR A 42 -9.49 -10.23 6.48
C THR A 42 -8.62 -9.25 7.25
N GLY A 43 -8.04 -8.25 6.57
CA GLY A 43 -7.29 -7.18 7.22
C GLY A 43 -8.19 -6.16 7.92
N PRO A 44 -7.63 -5.02 8.36
CA PRO A 44 -8.38 -4.03 9.12
C PRO A 44 -9.47 -3.36 8.28
N HIS A 45 -10.63 -3.16 8.88
CA HIS A 45 -11.79 -2.55 8.22
C HIS A 45 -11.98 -1.11 8.72
N GLY A 46 -12.13 -0.17 7.78
CA GLY A 46 -12.35 1.24 8.11
C GLY A 46 -11.17 1.95 8.77
N LEU A 47 -9.97 1.35 8.74
CA LEU A 47 -8.76 1.97 9.29
C LEU A 47 -8.28 3.10 8.37
N GLN A 48 -8.08 4.27 8.96
CA GLN A 48 -7.32 5.36 8.37
C GLN A 48 -6.03 5.53 9.18
N SER A 49 -4.90 5.16 8.57
CA SER A 49 -3.59 5.31 9.21
C SER A 49 -3.19 6.79 9.33
N ASP A 50 -2.54 7.13 10.44
CA ASP A 50 -1.88 8.41 10.70
C ASP A 50 -0.36 8.37 10.41
N ARG A 51 0.17 7.22 9.99
CA ARG A 51 1.58 7.05 9.64
C ARG A 51 1.88 7.66 8.27
N ASN A 52 3.09 8.20 8.15
CA ASN A 52 3.60 8.71 6.89
C ASN A 52 4.13 7.56 6.03
N PHE A 53 3.48 7.35 4.88
CA PHE A 53 3.92 6.41 3.84
C PHE A 53 4.26 7.14 2.54
N ASN A 54 5.09 6.50 1.73
CA ASN A 54 5.44 6.90 0.38
C ASN A 54 5.44 5.68 -0.56
N HIS A 55 5.72 5.88 -1.85
CA HIS A 55 5.78 4.78 -2.83
C HIS A 55 6.73 3.65 -2.44
N TYR A 56 7.87 3.98 -1.81
CA TYR A 56 8.81 2.99 -1.32
C TYR A 56 8.27 2.16 -0.15
N SER A 57 7.29 2.67 0.59
CA SER A 57 6.61 1.93 1.66
C SER A 57 5.77 0.78 1.10
N LEU A 58 5.10 1.00 -0.04
CA LEU A 58 4.41 -0.08 -0.77
C LEU A 58 5.42 -1.11 -1.29
N LEU A 59 6.48 -0.68 -1.98
CA LEU A 59 7.51 -1.60 -2.47
C LEU A 59 8.12 -2.41 -1.33
N ARG A 60 8.41 -1.77 -0.19
CA ARG A 60 8.94 -2.44 1.00
C ARG A 60 8.00 -3.53 1.50
N THR A 61 6.71 -3.21 1.61
CA THR A 61 5.66 -4.14 2.04
C THR A 61 5.62 -5.38 1.14
N LEU A 62 5.69 -5.19 -0.19
CA LEU A 62 5.71 -6.32 -1.12
C LEU A 62 7.00 -7.13 -0.97
N THR A 63 8.17 -6.49 -0.94
CA THR A 63 9.43 -7.25 -0.77
C THR A 63 9.44 -8.07 0.52
N ASP A 64 8.92 -7.52 1.63
CA ASP A 64 8.83 -8.24 2.89
C ASP A 64 7.84 -9.43 2.79
N ALA A 65 6.68 -9.25 2.14
CA ALA A 65 5.66 -10.29 1.98
C ALA A 65 6.15 -11.53 1.20
N TRP A 66 7.05 -11.34 0.22
CA TRP A 66 7.67 -12.44 -0.54
C TRP A 66 9.05 -12.85 -0.03
N ASN A 67 9.47 -12.37 1.14
CA ASN A 67 10.79 -12.64 1.72
C ASN A 67 11.95 -12.30 0.75
N LEU A 68 11.79 -11.20 0.02
CA LEU A 68 12.78 -10.65 -0.90
C LEU A 68 13.59 -9.55 -0.20
N LYS A 69 14.84 -9.35 -0.67
CA LYS A 69 15.62 -8.19 -0.21
C LYS A 69 14.98 -6.89 -0.70
N PRO A 70 14.97 -5.81 0.10
CA PRO A 70 14.44 -4.52 -0.34
C PRO A 70 15.28 -3.93 -1.48
N LEU A 71 14.59 -3.30 -2.44
CA LEU A 71 15.20 -2.70 -3.63
C LEU A 71 15.31 -1.17 -3.50
N GLY A 72 16.45 -0.61 -3.90
CA GLY A 72 16.68 0.84 -3.87
C GLY A 72 16.36 1.47 -2.51
N GLU A 73 15.61 2.57 -2.52
CA GLU A 73 15.21 3.34 -1.33
C GLU A 73 14.16 2.65 -0.46
N SER A 74 13.51 1.57 -0.92
CA SER A 74 12.59 0.79 -0.06
C SER A 74 13.28 0.18 1.17
N ARG A 75 14.61 0.07 1.16
CA ARG A 75 15.39 -0.34 2.34
C ARG A 75 15.23 0.62 3.53
N ASN A 76 14.97 1.90 3.25
CA ASN A 76 14.83 2.97 4.24
C ASN A 76 13.36 3.28 4.56
N ALA A 77 12.42 2.67 3.83
CA ALA A 77 10.99 2.90 4.01
C ALA A 77 10.40 2.00 5.10
N SER A 78 9.38 2.50 5.79
CA SER A 78 8.56 1.68 6.68
C SER A 78 7.52 0.90 5.88
N PRO A 79 7.33 -0.41 6.11
CA PRO A 79 6.25 -1.14 5.46
C PRO A 79 4.88 -0.72 6.00
N MET A 80 3.86 -0.88 5.16
CA MET A 80 2.46 -0.51 5.41
C MET A 80 1.68 -1.65 6.10
N ASN A 81 2.34 -2.45 6.94
CA ASN A 81 1.80 -3.70 7.49
C ASN A 81 0.43 -3.55 8.17
N GLU A 82 0.17 -2.41 8.80
CA GLU A 82 -1.10 -2.15 9.48
C GLU A 82 -2.28 -2.00 8.54
N LEU A 83 -2.06 -1.87 7.23
CA LEU A 83 -3.13 -1.79 6.22
C LEU A 83 -3.45 -3.15 5.59
N PHE A 84 -2.65 -4.18 5.85
CA PHE A 84 -2.80 -5.53 5.29
C PHE A 84 -3.29 -6.53 6.35
N PHE A 85 -3.61 -7.74 5.90
CA PHE A 85 -3.84 -8.88 6.78
C PHE A 85 -2.55 -9.24 7.55
N LYS A 86 -2.71 -9.90 8.70
CA LYS A 86 -1.59 -10.36 9.53
C LYS A 86 -1.02 -11.68 9.02
#